data_AF-A0AAE8IEV2-F1
#
_entry.id   AF-A0AAE8IEV2-F1
#
_cell.length_a   1.000
_cell.length_b   1.000
_cell.length_c   1.000
_cell.angle_alpha   90.00
_cell.angle_beta   90.00
_cell.angle_gamma   90.00
#
_symmetry.space_group_name_H-M   'P 1'
#
loop_
_entity.id
_entity.type
_entity.pdbx_description
1 polymer ?
#
loop_
_entity_poly.entity_id
_entity_poly.type
_entity_poly.pdbx_seq_one_letter_code
_entity_poly.pdbx_strand_id
1 'polypeptide(L)'
;MHRPRTCAAGSSAAASAAYRSGSSLFDMLFGRDHDFSNKAGVVHSEVLLPDGAPEQWREREQLWNDVEAAEIRKDAQLAREVEFAVLREMPEADGIALARDFVQREFVDVGMVADLNVHWDIGADGLAKPHAHVMLIRD
;
A
#
# COMPACT_ATOMS: atom_id res chain seq x y z
N MET A 1 2.25 0.02 -15.64
CA MET A 1 2.49 -1.38 -16.05
C MET A 1 1.96 -2.26 -14.92
N HIS A 2 0.82 -2.92 -15.08
CA HIS A 2 0.25 -3.75 -14.01
C HIS A 2 1.08 -5.03 -13.88
N ARG A 3 1.78 -5.20 -12.76
CA ARG A 3 2.52 -6.44 -12.44
C ARG A 3 1.78 -7.16 -11.31
N PRO A 4 1.16 -8.33 -11.55
CA PRO A 4 0.74 -9.18 -10.45
C PRO A 4 2.00 -9.67 -9.73
N ARG A 5 2.29 -9.17 -8.53
CA ARG A 5 3.24 -9.80 -7.62
C ARG A 5 2.45 -10.79 -6.78
N THR A 6 2.58 -12.08 -7.11
CA THR A 6 2.34 -13.15 -6.13
C THR A 6 3.27 -12.89 -4.96
N CYS A 7 2.83 -13.13 -3.72
CA CYS A 7 3.76 -13.28 -2.61
C CYS A 7 4.77 -14.36 -3.03
N ALA A 8 6.00 -13.98 -3.36
CA ALA A 8 7.04 -14.96 -3.63
C ALA A 8 7.14 -15.83 -2.38
N ALA A 9 7.35 -17.14 -2.52
CA ALA A 9 7.44 -18.04 -1.37
C ALA A 9 8.33 -17.43 -0.26
N GLY A 10 7.71 -16.92 0.81
CA GLY A 10 8.37 -16.23 1.92
C GLY A 10 8.19 -14.70 2.06
N SER A 11 7.44 -14.00 1.19
CA SER A 11 7.12 -12.57 1.38
C SER A 11 5.78 -12.39 2.10
N SER A 12 5.74 -11.68 3.23
CA SER A 12 4.49 -11.40 3.94
C SER A 12 3.80 -10.12 3.46
N ALA A 13 2.49 -10.07 3.61
CA ALA A 13 1.69 -8.90 3.32
C ALA A 13 2.04 -7.76 4.29
N ALA A 14 2.22 -8.07 5.57
CA ALA A 14 2.68 -7.11 6.58
C ALA A 14 4.05 -6.49 6.20
N ALA A 15 5.02 -7.30 5.76
CA ALA A 15 6.33 -6.80 5.31
C ALA A 15 6.21 -5.86 4.10
N SER A 16 5.34 -6.23 3.17
CA SER A 16 5.07 -5.46 1.95
C SER A 16 4.42 -4.11 2.26
N ALA A 17 3.47 -4.10 3.18
CA ALA A 17 2.80 -2.89 3.63
C ALA A 17 3.79 -1.96 4.36
N ALA A 18 4.52 -2.49 5.35
CA ALA A 18 5.52 -1.75 6.12
C ALA A 18 6.56 -1.06 5.22
N TYR A 19 7.06 -1.79 4.21
CA TYR A 19 8.03 -1.24 3.26
C TYR A 19 7.48 -0.07 2.42
N ARG A 20 6.19 -0.10 2.06
CA ARG A 20 5.57 0.95 1.24
C ARG A 20 5.13 2.14 2.08
N SER A 21 4.62 1.93 3.27
CA SER A 21 4.26 3.00 4.20
C SER A 21 5.46 3.63 4.89
N GLY A 22 6.63 2.99 4.85
CA GLY A 22 7.78 3.45 5.63
C GLY A 22 7.48 3.40 7.13
N SER A 23 6.84 2.31 7.58
CA SER A 23 6.43 2.12 8.97
C SER A 23 7.04 0.85 9.55
N SER A 24 6.87 0.65 10.87
CA SER A 24 7.09 -0.64 11.52
C SER A 24 5.75 -1.34 11.68
N LEU A 25 5.64 -2.58 11.21
CA LEU A 25 4.46 -3.43 11.42
C LEU A 25 4.89 -4.79 11.98
N PHE A 26 4.14 -5.30 12.95
CA PHE A 26 4.28 -6.65 13.47
C PHE A 26 3.59 -7.67 12.55
N ASP A 27 4.30 -8.73 12.23
CA ASP A 27 3.83 -9.83 11.41
C ASP A 27 3.48 -11.03 12.29
N MET A 28 2.19 -11.33 12.40
CA MET A 28 1.69 -12.43 13.23
C MET A 28 2.04 -13.81 12.65
N LEU A 29 2.22 -13.93 11.33
CA LEU A 29 2.56 -15.21 10.69
C LEU A 29 3.98 -15.65 11.04
N PHE A 30 4.93 -14.71 11.08
CA PHE A 30 6.34 -14.99 11.39
C PHE A 30 6.77 -14.58 12.81
N GLY A 31 5.91 -13.87 13.55
CA GLY A 31 6.16 -13.42 14.93
C GLY A 31 7.31 -12.42 15.05
N ARG A 32 7.42 -11.48 14.11
CA ARG A 32 8.50 -10.47 14.07
C ARG A 32 8.05 -9.13 13.51
N ASP A 33 8.77 -8.07 13.86
CA ASP A 33 8.59 -6.75 13.25
C ASP A 33 9.27 -6.63 11.89
N HIS A 34 8.64 -5.87 11.00
CA HIS A 34 9.23 -5.33 9.78
C HIS A 34 9.34 -3.81 9.91
N ASP A 35 10.51 -3.32 10.33
CA ASP A 35 10.75 -1.89 10.57
C ASP A 35 11.39 -1.22 9.34
N PHE A 36 10.61 -0.38 8.67
CA PHE A 36 11.06 0.51 7.59
C PHE A 36 10.84 1.99 7.93
N SER A 37 10.74 2.34 9.21
CA SER A 37 10.51 3.71 9.68
C SER A 37 11.60 4.71 9.28
N ASN A 38 12.80 4.22 8.94
CA ASN A 38 13.91 5.03 8.43
C ASN A 38 13.80 5.37 6.94
N LYS A 39 12.75 4.90 6.24
CA LYS A 39 12.56 5.16 4.81
C LYS A 39 12.15 6.61 4.59
N ALA A 40 13.03 7.36 3.95
CA ALA A 40 12.72 8.70 3.48
C ALA A 40 11.82 8.66 2.23
N GLY A 41 11.13 9.78 1.97
CA GLY A 41 10.38 9.98 0.72
C GLY A 41 8.92 9.57 0.76
N VAL A 42 8.43 8.89 1.82
CA VAL A 42 6.98 8.65 1.98
C VAL A 42 6.32 9.94 2.48
N VAL A 43 5.49 10.57 1.64
CA VAL A 43 4.83 11.86 1.94
C VAL A 43 3.35 11.71 2.28
N HIS A 44 2.74 10.56 1.95
CA HIS A 44 1.38 10.21 2.37
C HIS A 44 1.25 8.70 2.53
N SER A 45 0.50 8.25 3.54
CA SER A 45 0.18 6.84 3.77
C SER A 45 -1.19 6.73 4.43
N GLU A 46 -2.12 6.02 3.79
CA GLU A 46 -3.52 5.95 4.21
C GLU A 46 -4.15 4.63 3.75
N VAL A 47 -4.95 4.01 4.61
CA VAL A 47 -5.86 2.94 4.21
C VAL A 47 -7.26 3.53 3.96
N LEU A 48 -7.76 3.30 2.75
CA LEU A 48 -9.11 3.68 2.34
C LEU A 48 -10.01 2.46 2.31
N LEU A 49 -11.21 2.60 2.88
CA LEU A 49 -12.20 1.54 3.03
C LEU A 49 -13.43 1.84 2.18
N PRO A 50 -14.01 0.85 1.48
CA PRO A 50 -15.32 0.97 0.89
C PRO A 50 -16.40 0.96 1.97
N ASP A 51 -17.61 1.40 1.61
CA ASP A 51 -18.76 1.33 2.52
C ASP A 51 -19.03 -0.11 2.97
N GLY A 52 -19.12 -0.31 4.28
CA GLY A 52 -19.41 -1.61 4.89
C GLY A 52 -18.19 -2.49 5.20
N ALA A 53 -16.98 -2.08 4.82
CA ALA A 53 -15.76 -2.76 5.26
C ALA A 53 -15.55 -2.59 6.79
N PRO A 54 -14.89 -3.54 7.46
CA PRO A 54 -14.58 -3.44 8.88
C PRO A 54 -13.73 -2.20 9.21
N GLU A 55 -14.24 -1.31 10.06
CA GLU A 55 -13.56 -0.04 10.39
C GLU A 55 -12.18 -0.24 11.03
N GLN A 56 -11.93 -1.37 11.72
CA GLN A 56 -10.61 -1.67 12.26
C GLN A 56 -9.52 -1.79 11.18
N TRP A 57 -9.89 -2.07 9.93
CA TRP A 57 -8.96 -2.15 8.82
C TRP A 57 -8.39 -0.80 8.37
N ARG A 58 -8.85 0.31 8.94
CA ARG A 58 -8.11 1.59 8.82
C ARG A 58 -6.73 1.51 9.46
N GLU A 59 -6.57 0.64 10.45
CA GLU A 59 -5.28 0.31 11.03
C GLU A 59 -4.59 -0.74 10.14
N ARG A 60 -3.42 -0.38 9.64
CA ARG A 60 -2.71 -1.11 8.59
C ARG A 60 -2.15 -2.44 9.06
N GLU A 61 -1.63 -2.50 10.29
CA GLU A 61 -1.14 -3.74 10.87
C GLU A 61 -2.28 -4.76 10.99
N GLN A 62 -3.44 -4.33 11.48
CA GLN A 62 -4.64 -5.13 11.61
C GLN A 62 -5.14 -5.61 10.24
N LEU A 63 -5.27 -4.71 9.27
CA LEU A 63 -5.68 -5.06 7.90
C LEU A 63 -4.82 -6.20 7.35
N TRP A 64 -3.50 -6.00 7.31
CA TRP A 64 -2.62 -6.94 6.61
C TRP A 64 -2.45 -8.25 7.36
N ASN A 65 -2.51 -8.23 8.69
CA ASN A 65 -2.52 -9.47 9.45
C ASN A 65 -3.86 -10.24 9.31
N ASP A 66 -5.00 -9.56 9.24
CA ASP A 66 -6.30 -10.21 9.01
C ASP A 66 -6.37 -10.86 7.63
N VAL A 67 -5.89 -10.15 6.59
CA VAL A 67 -5.79 -10.67 5.23
C VAL A 67 -4.87 -11.89 5.17
N GLU A 68 -3.73 -11.82 5.85
CA GLU A 68 -2.75 -12.91 5.88
C GLU A 68 -3.25 -14.13 6.67
N ALA A 69 -4.07 -13.92 7.71
CA ALA A 69 -4.70 -14.98 8.48
C ALA A 69 -5.88 -15.65 7.74
N ALA A 70 -6.64 -14.88 6.94
CA ALA A 70 -7.81 -15.38 6.22
C ALA A 70 -7.45 -16.37 5.10
N GLU A 71 -6.24 -16.26 4.54
CA GLU A 71 -5.86 -17.02 3.36
C GLU A 71 -4.92 -18.19 3.68
N ILE A 72 -5.48 -19.40 3.65
CA ILE A 72 -4.82 -20.63 4.12
C ILE A 72 -3.83 -21.21 3.08
N ARG A 73 -3.88 -20.74 1.83
CA ARG A 73 -3.07 -21.29 0.73
C ARG A 73 -1.77 -20.54 0.53
N LYS A 74 -0.66 -21.29 0.48
CA LYS A 74 0.71 -20.77 0.32
C LYS A 74 0.98 -20.09 -1.03
N ASP A 75 0.12 -20.26 -2.02
CA ASP A 75 0.23 -19.69 -3.37
C ASP A 75 -0.82 -18.61 -3.66
N ALA A 76 -1.60 -18.20 -2.65
CA ALA A 76 -2.64 -17.22 -2.84
C ALA A 76 -2.07 -15.83 -3.13
N GLN A 77 -2.76 -15.09 -4.00
CA GLN A 77 -2.49 -13.68 -4.22
C GLN A 77 -3.22 -12.87 -3.15
N LEU A 78 -2.54 -12.57 -2.04
CA LEU A 78 -3.10 -11.81 -0.91
C LEU A 78 -3.48 -10.38 -1.29
N ALA A 79 -2.72 -9.77 -2.20
CA ALA A 79 -2.98 -8.42 -2.66
C ALA A 79 -2.75 -8.28 -4.16
N ARG A 80 -3.52 -7.38 -4.77
CA ARG A 80 -3.21 -6.83 -6.08
C ARG A 80 -2.46 -5.52 -5.89
N GLU A 81 -1.39 -5.32 -6.65
CA GLU A 81 -0.62 -4.08 -6.59
C GLU A 81 -0.83 -3.21 -7.84
N VAL A 82 -0.94 -1.91 -7.60
CA VAL A 82 -0.94 -0.88 -8.63
C VAL A 82 0.13 0.16 -8.26
N GLU A 83 0.96 0.52 -9.25
CA GLU A 83 1.92 1.61 -9.14
C GLU A 83 1.68 2.58 -10.29
N PHE A 84 1.63 3.88 -9.99
CA PHE A 84 1.49 4.93 -10.98
C PHE A 84 2.34 6.16 -10.64
N ALA A 85 2.81 6.84 -11.68
CA ALA A 85 3.57 8.06 -11.53
C ALA A 85 2.65 9.27 -11.31
N VAL A 86 3.13 10.24 -10.54
CA VAL A 86 2.54 11.57 -10.40
C VAL A 86 3.42 12.57 -11.18
N LEU A 87 2.84 13.68 -11.63
CA LEU A 87 3.60 14.72 -12.34
C LEU A 87 4.58 15.40 -11.37
N ARG A 88 5.86 15.46 -11.73
CA ARG A 88 6.92 16.02 -10.87
C ARG A 88 6.84 17.53 -10.71
N GLU A 89 6.17 18.21 -11.63
CA GLU A 89 5.94 19.66 -11.63
C GLU A 89 4.76 20.07 -10.75
N MET A 90 3.98 19.11 -10.26
CA MET A 90 2.82 19.35 -9.41
C MET A 90 3.25 19.66 -7.97
N PRO A 91 2.59 20.59 -7.26
CA PRO A 91 2.76 20.72 -5.82
C PRO A 91 2.48 19.39 -5.12
N GLU A 92 3.29 19.05 -4.12
CA GLU A 92 3.20 17.76 -3.41
C GLU A 92 1.78 17.47 -2.88
N ALA A 93 1.15 18.48 -2.26
CA ALA A 93 -0.21 18.37 -1.73
C ALA A 93 -1.25 18.05 -2.83
N ASP A 94 -1.13 18.67 -4.00
CA ASP A 94 -2.03 18.41 -5.13
C ASP A 94 -1.80 17.01 -5.71
N GLY A 95 -0.54 16.55 -5.72
CA GLY A 95 -0.20 15.19 -6.14
C GLY A 95 -0.74 14.12 -5.20
N ILE A 96 -0.69 14.37 -3.88
CA ILE A 96 -1.31 13.51 -2.87
C ILE A 96 -2.83 13.47 -3.07
N ALA A 97 -3.47 14.63 -3.21
CA ALA A 97 -4.91 14.71 -3.46
C ALA A 97 -5.32 13.98 -4.73
N LEU A 98 -4.60 14.18 -5.84
CA LEU A 98 -4.84 13.48 -7.10
C LEU A 98 -4.71 11.97 -6.95
N ALA A 99 -3.67 11.48 -6.27
CA ALA A 99 -3.48 10.06 -6.06
C ALA A 99 -4.61 9.46 -5.21
N ARG A 100 -4.99 10.17 -4.14
CA ARG A 100 -6.09 9.76 -3.26
C ARG A 100 -7.44 9.72 -3.99
N ASP A 101 -7.78 10.75 -4.75
CA ASP A 101 -9.03 10.83 -5.52
C ASP A 101 -9.10 9.73 -6.59
N PHE A 102 -7.99 9.47 -7.28
CA PHE A 102 -7.89 8.37 -8.23
C PHE A 102 -8.15 7.02 -7.55
N VAL A 103 -7.50 6.76 -6.41
CA VAL A 103 -7.68 5.51 -5.67
C VAL A 103 -9.10 5.35 -5.15
N GLN A 104 -9.69 6.42 -4.62
CA GLN A 104 -11.08 6.44 -4.18
C GLN A 104 -12.00 6.01 -5.32
N ARG A 105 -11.94 6.71 -6.46
CA ARG A 105 -12.87 6.48 -7.58
C ARG A 105 -12.70 5.13 -8.26
N GLU A 106 -11.46 4.71 -8.50
CA GLU A 106 -11.19 3.54 -9.34
C GLU A 106 -11.16 2.22 -8.56
N PHE A 107 -10.98 2.26 -7.23
CA PHE A 107 -10.85 1.06 -6.41
C PHE A 107 -11.84 1.04 -5.24
N VAL A 108 -11.88 2.11 -4.44
CA VAL A 108 -12.69 2.11 -3.21
C VAL A 108 -14.18 2.17 -3.53
N ASP A 109 -14.59 3.05 -4.44
CA ASP A 109 -15.99 3.20 -4.86
C ASP A 109 -16.54 1.95 -5.57
N VAL A 110 -15.66 1.05 -6.05
CA VAL A 110 -16.02 -0.23 -6.64
C VAL A 110 -15.89 -1.41 -5.66
N GLY A 111 -15.73 -1.13 -4.37
CA GLY A 111 -15.79 -2.12 -3.29
C GLY A 111 -14.46 -2.73 -2.88
N MET A 112 -13.32 -2.10 -3.18
CA MET A 112 -11.99 -2.61 -2.77
C MET A 112 -11.43 -1.82 -1.59
N VAL A 113 -10.80 -2.50 -0.64
CA VAL A 113 -9.93 -1.84 0.36
C VAL A 113 -8.59 -1.51 -0.30
N ALA A 114 -8.08 -0.30 -0.04
CA ALA A 114 -6.86 0.21 -0.67
C ALA A 114 -5.89 0.80 0.36
N ASP A 115 -4.68 0.26 0.44
CA ASP A 115 -3.55 0.85 1.18
C ASP A 115 -2.70 1.70 0.23
N LEU A 116 -2.94 3.01 0.25
CA LEU A 116 -2.28 4.01 -0.58
C LEU A 116 -1.04 4.58 0.12
N ASN A 117 0.08 4.58 -0.60
CA ASN A 117 1.34 5.14 -0.15
C ASN A 117 1.95 6.01 -1.26
N VAL A 118 2.11 7.31 -1.02
CA VAL A 118 2.65 8.26 -2.00
C VAL A 118 4.10 8.58 -1.64
N HIS A 119 4.99 8.36 -2.61
CA HIS A 119 6.43 8.57 -2.48
C HIS A 119 6.86 9.77 -3.32
N TRP A 120 7.74 10.60 -2.79
CA TRP A 120 8.32 11.80 -3.39
C TRP A 120 9.84 11.71 -3.45
N ASP A 121 10.33 10.57 -3.97
CA ASP A 121 11.74 10.26 -4.06
C ASP A 121 12.49 11.17 -5.06
N ILE A 122 13.81 11.22 -4.92
CA ILE A 122 14.70 11.80 -5.93
C ILE A 122 15.17 10.72 -6.89
N GLY A 123 14.91 10.92 -8.18
CA GLY A 123 15.34 10.05 -9.26
C GLY A 123 16.85 10.12 -9.53
N ALA A 124 17.34 9.21 -10.37
CA ALA A 124 18.75 9.18 -10.77
C ALA A 124 19.20 10.43 -11.56
N ASP A 125 18.24 11.18 -12.12
CA ASP A 125 18.44 12.48 -12.77
C ASP A 125 18.55 13.64 -11.76
N GLY A 126 18.46 13.36 -10.45
CA GLY A 126 18.50 14.37 -9.38
C GLY A 126 17.20 15.15 -9.23
N LEU A 127 16.13 14.75 -9.93
CA LEU A 127 14.83 15.43 -9.91
C LEU A 127 13.80 14.60 -9.14
N ALA A 128 12.72 15.25 -8.70
CA ALA A 128 11.61 14.55 -8.06
C ALA A 128 11.03 13.48 -9.00
N LYS A 129 10.77 12.30 -8.44
CA LYS A 129 10.17 11.15 -9.11
C LYS A 129 8.95 10.67 -8.29
N PRO A 130 7.89 11.48 -8.21
CA PRO A 130 6.76 11.14 -7.39
C PRO A 130 5.94 10.00 -8.00
N HIS A 131 5.51 9.09 -7.15
CA HIS A 131 4.74 7.92 -7.54
C HIS A 131 3.93 7.39 -6.36
N ALA A 132 2.84 6.68 -6.65
CA ALA A 132 2.00 6.06 -5.64
C ALA A 132 2.05 4.53 -5.78
N HIS A 133 2.14 3.85 -4.65
CA HIS A 133 1.91 2.42 -4.50
C HIS A 133 0.56 2.19 -3.86
N VAL A 134 -0.22 1.26 -4.40
CA VAL A 134 -1.52 0.87 -3.87
C VAL A 134 -1.57 -0.64 -3.75
N MET A 135 -1.71 -1.14 -2.52
CA MET A 135 -2.02 -2.53 -2.26
C MET A 135 -3.53 -2.67 -2.09
N LEU A 136 -4.14 -3.55 -2.87
CA LEU A 136 -5.58 -3.74 -2.98
C LEU A 136 -5.96 -5.14 -2.54
N ILE A 137 -7.04 -5.25 -1.77
CA ILE A 137 -7.73 -6.52 -1.53
C ILE A 137 -9.16 -6.40 -2.05
N ARG A 138 -9.73 -7.53 -2.46
CA ARG A 138 -11.17 -7.64 -2.68
C ARG A 138 -11.76 -8.30 -1.46
N ASP A 139 -12.76 -7.65 -0.89
CA ASP A 139 -13.66 -8.28 0.08
C ASP A 139 -14.56 -9.31 -0.64
#